data_AF-A0A7L4K6J7-F1
#
_entry.id   AF-A0A7L4K6J7-F1
#
_cell.length_a   1.000
_cell.length_b   1.000
_cell.length_c   1.000
_cell.angle_alpha   90.00
_cell.angle_beta   90.00
_cell.angle_gamma   90.00
#
_symmetry.space_group_name_H-M   'P 1'
#
loop_
_entity.id
_entity.type
_entity.pdbx_description
1 polymer ?
#
loop_
_entity_poly.entity_id
_entity_poly.type
_entity_poly.pdbx_seq_one_letter_code
_entity_poly.pdbx_strand_id
1 'polypeptide(L)'
;MKLFSCFIPLLLFLLQVVPGLGLPKDTLRCVGYHGSCLRAKSCPKPFAAFGTCAWRQKICCIDTTSNFHTCQDEGGHCVHPRIKCLQEQEGLCPHRRWKCCTEV
;
A
#
# COMPACT_ATOMS: atom_id res chain seq x y z
N MET A 1 7.35 43.96 12.50
CA MET A 1 7.46 42.48 12.50
C MET A 1 6.07 41.81 12.46
N LYS A 2 5.29 41.99 11.38
CA LYS A 2 3.96 41.34 11.20
C LYS A 2 3.82 40.62 9.86
N LEU A 3 4.66 40.95 8.87
CA LEU A 3 4.64 40.36 7.54
C LEU A 3 5.01 38.86 7.54
N PHE A 4 5.96 38.44 8.37
CA PHE A 4 6.38 37.03 8.46
C PHE A 4 5.32 36.07 9.01
N SER A 5 4.34 36.58 9.78
CA SER A 5 3.29 35.73 10.37
C SER A 5 2.27 35.24 9.34
N CYS A 6 2.08 35.97 8.23
CA CYS A 6 1.18 35.56 7.14
C CYS A 6 1.86 34.65 6.11
N PHE A 7 3.20 34.62 6.07
CA PHE A 7 3.94 33.76 5.15
C PHE A 7 3.88 32.28 5.55
N ILE A 8 3.88 31.96 6.85
CA ILE A 8 3.83 30.56 7.33
C ILE A 8 2.56 29.82 6.89
N PRO A 9 1.32 30.34 7.10
CA PRO A 9 0.12 29.63 6.66
C PRO A 9 0.02 29.55 5.13
N LEU A 10 0.52 30.57 4.41
CA LEU A 10 0.57 30.56 2.94
C LEU A 10 1.54 29.49 2.41
N LEU A 11 2.71 29.35 3.04
CA LEU A 11 3.69 28.32 2.69
C LEU A 11 3.16 26.90 2.93
N LEU A 12 2.47 26.71 4.07
CA LEU A 12 1.81 25.44 4.40
C LEU A 12 0.70 25.10 3.41
N PHE A 13 -0.06 26.09 2.94
CA PHE A 13 -1.10 25.89 1.94
C PHE A 13 -0.50 25.51 0.58
N LEU A 14 0.60 26.14 0.16
CA LEU A 14 1.31 25.82 -1.08
C LEU A 14 1.87 24.38 -1.09
N LEU A 15 2.35 23.87 0.06
CA LEU A 15 2.81 22.48 0.18
C LEU A 15 1.70 21.45 -0.05
N GLN A 16 0.43 21.81 0.19
CA GLN A 16 -0.71 20.91 -0.06
C GLN A 16 -1.14 20.88 -1.54
N VAL A 17 -0.67 21.82 -2.37
CA VAL A 17 -1.17 22.04 -3.74
C VAL A 17 -0.17 21.62 -4.83
N VAL A 18 1.06 21.22 -4.47
CA VAL A 18 2.03 20.70 -5.46
C VAL A 18 1.69 19.25 -5.84
N PRO A 19 1.24 18.97 -7.08
CA PRO A 19 1.06 17.59 -7.56
C PRO A 19 2.46 17.01 -7.79
N GLY A 20 3.02 16.43 -6.73
CA GLY A 20 4.42 15.98 -6.70
C GLY A 20 5.00 15.86 -5.29
N LEU A 21 4.36 16.49 -4.29
CA LEU A 21 4.66 16.27 -2.86
C LEU A 21 3.82 15.14 -2.22
N GLY A 22 2.95 14.50 -3.00
CA GLY A 22 2.19 13.35 -2.55
C GLY A 22 3.09 12.13 -2.41
N LEU A 23 2.83 11.30 -1.39
CA LEU A 23 3.44 9.98 -1.27
C LEU A 23 3.25 9.20 -2.59
N PRO A 24 4.26 8.46 -3.06
CA PRO A 24 4.13 7.61 -4.23
C PRO A 24 2.87 6.74 -4.16
N LYS A 25 2.19 6.53 -5.30
CA LYS A 25 0.90 5.82 -5.36
C LYS A 25 0.96 4.42 -4.74
N ASP A 26 2.09 3.75 -4.88
CA ASP A 26 2.38 2.46 -4.25
C ASP A 26 2.58 2.58 -2.73
N THR A 27 3.21 3.65 -2.25
CA THR A 27 3.29 3.95 -0.81
C THR A 27 1.92 4.29 -0.20
N LEU A 28 1.12 5.14 -0.86
CA LEU A 28 -0.25 5.45 -0.41
C LEU A 28 -1.11 4.19 -0.31
N ARG A 29 -0.95 3.28 -1.26
CA ARG A 29 -1.63 1.99 -1.26
C ARG A 29 -1.18 1.10 -0.09
N CYS A 30 0.12 1.05 0.19
CA CYS A 30 0.64 0.33 1.36
C CYS A 30 0.04 0.85 2.66
N VAL A 31 0.03 2.17 2.84
CA VAL A 31 -0.59 2.83 4.00
C VAL A 31 -2.10 2.56 4.07
N GLY A 32 -2.77 2.47 2.92
CA GLY A 32 -4.19 2.10 2.85
C GLY A 32 -4.51 0.67 3.32
N TYR A 33 -3.50 -0.20 3.43
CA TYR A 33 -3.60 -1.52 4.06
C TYR A 33 -3.00 -1.54 5.47
N HIS A 34 -2.88 -0.36 6.11
CA HIS A 34 -2.21 -0.18 7.40
C HIS A 34 -0.75 -0.67 7.40
N GLY A 35 -0.14 -0.76 6.22
CA GLY A 35 1.22 -1.22 6.03
C GLY A 35 2.27 -0.11 6.15
N SER A 36 3.48 -0.53 6.47
CA SER A 36 4.67 0.33 6.56
C SER A 36 5.62 0.08 5.38
N CYS A 37 6.11 1.16 4.77
CA CYS A 37 7.03 1.09 3.64
C CYS A 37 8.50 1.10 4.10
N LEU A 38 9.13 -0.07 4.12
CA LEU A 38 10.45 -0.27 4.74
C LEU A 38 11.54 -0.54 3.69
N ARG A 39 12.71 0.06 3.91
CA ARG A 39 13.94 -0.32 3.20
C ARG A 39 14.59 -1.47 3.95
N ALA A 40 14.11 -2.68 3.72
CA ALA A 40 14.59 -3.90 4.35
C ALA A 40 14.69 -5.03 3.32
N LYS A 41 15.43 -6.10 3.65
CA LYS A 41 15.46 -7.34 2.85
C LYS A 41 14.19 -8.18 3.04
N SER A 42 13.57 -8.07 4.20
CA SER A 42 12.34 -8.77 4.58
C SER A 42 11.58 -7.99 5.65
N CYS A 43 10.30 -8.29 5.82
CA CYS A 43 9.49 -7.72 6.89
C CYS A 43 9.79 -8.43 8.22
N PRO A 44 9.93 -7.70 9.35
CA PRO A 44 10.04 -8.31 10.66
C PRO A 44 8.72 -8.96 11.05
N LYS A 45 8.75 -10.05 11.83
CA LYS A 45 7.51 -10.57 12.43
C LYS A 45 6.91 -9.53 13.41
N PRO A 46 5.57 -9.39 13.47
CA PRO A 46 4.55 -10.20 12.81
C PRO A 46 4.05 -9.59 11.47
N PHE A 47 4.90 -8.87 10.74
CA PHE A 47 4.53 -8.27 9.46
C PHE A 47 4.92 -9.15 8.27
N ALA A 48 4.05 -9.22 7.25
CA ALA A 48 4.33 -9.92 6.00
C ALA A 48 4.59 -8.95 4.84
N ALA A 49 5.39 -9.41 3.89
CA ALA A 49 5.69 -8.65 2.68
C ALA A 49 4.46 -8.64 1.76
N PHE A 50 4.04 -7.44 1.36
CA PHE A 50 2.84 -7.20 0.57
C PHE A 50 3.13 -6.34 -0.65
N GLY A 51 3.96 -6.88 -1.55
CA GLY A 51 4.46 -6.15 -2.71
C GLY A 51 5.46 -5.06 -2.35
N THR A 52 5.55 -4.03 -3.20
CA THR A 52 6.58 -2.99 -3.11
C THR A 52 5.98 -1.59 -3.09
N CYS A 53 6.74 -0.64 -2.55
CA CYS A 53 6.36 0.77 -2.36
C CYS A 53 7.55 1.70 -2.66
N ALA A 54 7.32 3.02 -2.64
CA ALA A 54 8.29 4.06 -2.98
C ALA A 54 8.97 3.81 -4.34
N TRP A 55 8.17 3.73 -5.41
CA TRP A 55 8.61 3.37 -6.76
C TRP A 55 9.29 2.00 -6.82
N ARG A 56 8.71 1.02 -6.11
CA ARG A 56 9.21 -0.35 -6.02
C ARG A 56 10.61 -0.53 -5.40
N GLN A 57 11.18 0.50 -4.78
CA GLN A 57 12.50 0.44 -4.15
C GLN A 57 12.47 -0.12 -2.72
N LYS A 58 11.28 -0.14 -2.10
CA LYS A 58 11.05 -0.57 -0.73
C LYS A 58 9.99 -1.67 -0.68
N ILE A 59 9.96 -2.41 0.42
CA ILE A 59 8.96 -3.46 0.66
C ILE A 59 7.81 -2.85 1.45
N CYS A 60 6.58 -3.15 1.03
CA CYS A 60 5.41 -2.85 1.85
C CYS A 60 5.22 -3.99 2.87
N CYS A 61 5.21 -3.68 4.16
CA CYS A 61 5.02 -4.65 5.22
C CYS A 61 3.68 -4.40 5.90
N ILE A 62 2.76 -5.36 5.85
CA ILE A 62 1.45 -5.27 6.50
C ILE A 62 1.39 -6.16 7.73
N ASP A 63 0.61 -5.77 8.73
CA ASP A 63 0.45 -6.51 9.96
C ASP A 63 -0.46 -7.73 9.74
N THR A 64 0.05 -8.94 9.92
CA THR A 64 -0.74 -10.17 9.76
C THR A 64 -1.44 -10.64 11.03
N THR A 65 -1.28 -9.92 12.14
CA THR A 65 -2.07 -10.18 13.36
C THR A 65 -3.46 -9.55 13.31
N SER A 66 -3.62 -8.58 12.41
CA SER A 66 -4.92 -7.99 12.08
C SER A 66 -5.67 -8.90 11.08
N ASN A 67 -6.98 -8.69 10.92
CA ASN A 67 -7.84 -9.46 9.99
C ASN A 67 -7.48 -9.31 8.49
N PHE A 68 -6.29 -8.78 8.16
CA PHE A 68 -5.80 -8.59 6.80
C PHE A 68 -4.98 -9.81 6.36
N HIS A 69 -5.67 -10.92 6.13
CA HIS A 69 -5.06 -12.11 5.51
C HIS A 69 -4.65 -11.77 4.07
N THR A 70 -3.38 -12.05 3.72
CA THR A 70 -2.97 -11.93 2.32
C THR A 70 -3.51 -13.10 1.53
N CYS A 71 -3.87 -12.87 0.27
CA CYS A 71 -4.33 -13.94 -0.62
C CYS A 71 -3.35 -15.13 -0.67
N GLN A 72 -2.05 -14.85 -0.57
CA GLN A 72 -1.00 -15.86 -0.64
C GLN A 72 -0.89 -16.70 0.64
N ASP A 73 -1.15 -16.11 1.81
CA ASP A 73 -1.14 -16.84 3.09
C ASP A 73 -2.25 -17.89 3.13
N GLU A 74 -3.38 -17.61 2.49
CA GLU A 74 -4.53 -18.51 2.39
C GLU A 74 -4.43 -19.49 1.19
N GLY A 75 -3.27 -19.52 0.50
CA GLY A 75 -3.02 -20.43 -0.63
C GLY A 75 -3.59 -19.98 -1.98
N GLY A 76 -4.14 -18.77 -2.07
CA GLY A 76 -4.72 -18.22 -3.28
C GLY A 76 -3.74 -17.49 -4.20
N HIS A 77 -4.22 -17.19 -5.40
CA HIS A 77 -3.53 -16.47 -6.45
C HIS A 77 -4.21 -15.12 -6.72
N CYS A 78 -3.41 -14.05 -6.68
CA CYS A 78 -3.87 -12.74 -7.11
C CYS A 78 -3.93 -12.67 -8.64
N VAL A 79 -5.13 -12.48 -9.20
CA VAL A 79 -5.34 -12.43 -10.64
C VAL A 79 -5.96 -11.10 -11.08
N HIS A 80 -5.68 -10.70 -12.32
CA HIS A 80 -6.33 -9.55 -12.93
C HIS A 80 -7.84 -9.83 -13.04
N PRO A 81 -8.73 -8.85 -12.82
CA PRO A 81 -10.19 -9.05 -12.82
C PRO A 81 -10.79 -9.45 -14.20
N ARG A 82 -9.96 -9.62 -15.23
CA ARG A 82 -10.36 -10.15 -16.55
C ARG A 82 -10.10 -11.66 -16.67
N ILE A 83 -9.27 -12.21 -15.78
CA ILE A 83 -9.00 -13.65 -15.72
C ILE A 83 -10.23 -14.31 -15.09
N LYS A 84 -10.71 -15.40 -15.69
CA LYS A 84 -11.79 -16.19 -15.12
C LYS A 84 -11.26 -16.90 -13.88
N CYS A 85 -11.88 -16.63 -12.76
CA CYS A 85 -11.62 -17.28 -11.49
C CYS A 85 -12.68 -18.34 -11.29
N LEU A 86 -12.28 -19.60 -11.08
CA LEU A 86 -13.25 -20.68 -10.83
C LEU A 86 -13.89 -20.51 -9.45
N GLN A 87 -13.09 -20.11 -8.47
CA GLN A 87 -13.53 -19.85 -7.11
C GLN A 87 -12.82 -18.61 -6.55
N GLU A 88 -13.59 -17.53 -6.36
CA GLU A 88 -13.11 -16.32 -5.68
C GLU A 88 -12.98 -16.58 -4.17
N GLN A 89 -11.94 -16.03 -3.57
CA GLN A 89 -11.64 -16.15 -2.14
C GLN A 89 -11.50 -14.77 -1.51
N GLU A 90 -11.77 -14.69 -0.22
CA GLU A 90 -11.38 -13.53 0.58
C GLU A 90 -9.86 -13.49 0.76
N GLY A 91 -9.24 -12.35 0.48
CA GLY A 91 -7.80 -12.21 0.62
C GLY A 91 -7.30 -10.93 -0.04
N LEU A 92 -6.34 -10.27 0.60
CA LEU A 92 -5.77 -9.05 0.07
C LEU A 92 -4.79 -9.34 -1.07
N CYS A 93 -4.90 -8.55 -2.14
CA CYS A 93 -3.96 -8.54 -3.25
C CYS A 93 -3.18 -7.21 -3.33
N PRO A 94 -1.87 -7.24 -3.67
CA PRO A 94 -1.05 -6.03 -3.76
C PRO A 94 -1.59 -4.99 -4.74
N HIS A 95 -2.37 -5.43 -5.72
CA HIS A 95 -3.09 -4.56 -6.64
C HIS A 95 -4.56 -4.47 -6.26
N ARG A 96 -5.05 -3.26 -5.93
CA ARG A 96 -6.43 -2.99 -5.46
C ARG A 96 -7.55 -3.55 -6.34
N ARG A 97 -7.32 -3.76 -7.63
CA ARG A 97 -8.34 -4.26 -8.57
C ARG A 97 -8.22 -5.76 -8.81
N TRP A 98 -7.15 -6.38 -8.32
CA TRP A 98 -6.93 -7.81 -8.49
C TRP A 98 -7.76 -8.55 -7.46
N LYS A 99 -8.20 -9.74 -7.85
CA LYS A 99 -9.01 -10.62 -7.02
C LYS A 99 -8.16 -11.77 -6.51
N CYS A 100 -8.49 -12.29 -5.34
CA CYS A 100 -7.89 -13.52 -4.84
C CYS A 100 -8.69 -14.72 -5.35
N CYS A 101 -7.98 -15.72 -5.87
CA CYS A 101 -8.56 -16.91 -6.49
C CYS A 101 -7.86 -18.16 -5.99
N THR A 102 -8.59 -19.15 -5.49
CA THR A 102 -8.02 -20.46 -5.13
C THR A 102 -7.72 -21.31 -6.36
N GLU A 103 -8.56 -21.17 -7.39
CA GLU A 103 -8.44 -21.93 -8.65
C GLU A 103 -8.56 -20.96 -9.85
N VAL A 104 -7.52 -20.97 -10.70
CA VAL A 104 -7.36 -20.09 -11.87
C VAL A 104 -7.44 -20.90 -13.16
#